data_AF-A0A415UEK1-F1
#
_entry.id   AF-A0A415UEK1-F1
#
_cell.length_a   1.000
_cell.length_b   1.000
_cell.length_c   1.000
_cell.angle_alpha   90.00
_cell.angle_beta   90.00
_cell.angle_gamma   90.00
#
_symmetry.space_group_name_H-M   'P 1'
#
loop_
_entity.id
_entity.type
_entity.pdbx_description
1 polymer ?
#
loop_
_entity_poly.entity_id
_entity_poly.type
_entity_poly.pdbx_seq_one_letter_code
_entity_poly.pdbx_strand_id
1 'polypeptide(L)' 'MESDIKKGIKWCMQIPFWEMTYKNEKVFYACLNQKRSSTPEHIKDKGIYIAGDLAETLRDLKENIAGKEM' A
#
# COMPACT_ATOMS: atom_id res chain seq x y z
N MET A 1 -15.98 -4.76 -19.45
CA MET A 1 -15.71 -3.31 -19.62
C MET A 1 -15.33 -2.64 -18.31
N GLU A 2 -16.22 -2.52 -17.32
CA GLU A 2 -15.86 -1.95 -15.99
C GLU A 2 -14.80 -2.79 -15.24
N SER A 3 -14.85 -4.12 -15.43
CA SER A 3 -13.83 -5.07 -14.96
C SER A 3 -12.46 -4.84 -15.58
N ASP A 4 -12.42 -4.40 -16.83
CA ASP A 4 -11.18 -4.28 -17.62
C ASP A 4 -10.52 -2.93 -17.37
N ILE A 5 -11.32 -1.89 -17.13
CA ILE A 5 -10.86 -0.59 -16.63
C ILE A 5 -10.27 -0.75 -15.21
N LYS A 6 -10.96 -1.47 -14.30
CA LYS A 6 -10.43 -1.75 -12.95
C LYS A 6 -9.13 -2.56 -13.00
N LYS A 7 -9.02 -3.51 -13.94
CA LYS A 7 -7.75 -4.23 -14.21
C LYS A 7 -6.68 -3.28 -14.73
N GLY A 8 -6.98 -2.42 -15.71
CA GLY A 8 -6.04 -1.45 -16.28
C GLY A 8 -5.48 -0.46 -15.24
N ILE A 9 -6.33 0.05 -14.35
CA ILE A 9 -5.89 0.96 -13.28
C ILE A 9 -4.97 0.24 -12.28
N LYS A 10 -5.27 -1.02 -11.94
CA LYS A 10 -4.38 -1.85 -11.10
C LYS A 10 -3.00 -2.00 -11.74
N TRP A 11 -2.95 -2.21 -13.05
CA TRP A 11 -1.69 -2.31 -13.79
C TRP A 11 -0.87 -1.02 -13.76
N CYS A 12 -1.50 0.15 -13.90
CA CYS A 12 -0.78 1.42 -13.89
C CYS A 12 -0.30 1.83 -12.48
N MET A 13 -1.06 1.50 -11.43
CA MET A 13 -0.82 2.03 -10.09
C MET A 13 -0.12 1.05 -9.13
N GLN A 14 -0.21 -0.26 -9.34
CA GLN A 14 0.35 -1.25 -8.39
C GLN A 14 1.58 -1.97 -8.92
N ILE A 15 1.58 -2.36 -10.20
CA ILE A 15 2.67 -3.15 -10.81
C ILE A 15 4.02 -2.42 -10.74
N PRO A 16 4.15 -1.14 -11.11
CA PRO A 16 5.45 -0.46 -11.08
C PRO A 16 6.02 -0.40 -9.67
N PHE A 17 5.17 -0.13 -8.66
CA PHE A 17 5.59 -0.08 -7.27
C PHE A 17 6.03 -1.46 -6.76
N TRP A 18 5.30 -2.52 -7.12
CA TRP A 18 5.70 -3.89 -6.77
C TRP A 18 7.04 -4.28 -7.38
N GLU A 19 7.28 -3.95 -8.65
CA GLU A 19 8.57 -4.19 -9.29
C GLU A 19 9.71 -3.42 -8.62
N MET A 20 9.48 -2.16 -8.26
CA MET A 20 10.45 -1.34 -7.54
C MET A 20 10.77 -1.92 -6.15
N THR A 21 9.76 -2.38 -5.42
CA THR A 21 9.95 -3.04 -4.10
C THR A 21 10.66 -4.39 -4.22
N TYR A 22 10.38 -5.16 -5.27
CA TYR A 22 11.08 -6.41 -5.51
C TYR A 22 12.57 -6.18 -5.75
N LYS A 23 12.91 -5.22 -6.64
CA LYS A 23 14.29 -4.92 -7.07
C LYS A 23 15.17 -4.29 -5.98
N ASN A 24 14.59 -3.68 -4.95
CA ASN A 24 15.34 -3.02 -3.88
C ASN A 24 15.08 -3.70 -2.53
N GLU A 25 16.11 -4.23 -1.91
CA GLU A 25 16.02 -4.92 -0.62
C GLU A 25 15.84 -3.97 0.58
N LYS A 26 16.15 -2.68 0.42
CA LYS A 26 16.11 -1.69 1.49
C LYS A 26 14.76 -0.99 1.65
N VAL A 27 13.74 -1.40 0.88
CA VAL A 27 12.42 -0.77 0.88
C VAL A 27 11.33 -1.79 1.16
N PHE A 28 10.20 -1.29 1.65
CA PHE A 28 8.98 -2.05 1.80
C PHE A 28 7.84 -1.34 1.07
N TYR A 29 6.79 -2.08 0.74
CA TYR A 29 5.58 -1.58 0.12
C TYR A 29 4.49 -1.43 1.19
N ALA A 30 3.88 -0.25 1.29
CA ALA A 30 2.71 -0.03 2.15
C ALA A 30 1.48 0.30 1.29
N CYS A 31 0.40 -0.44 1.48
CA CYS A 31 -0.89 -0.19 0.83
C CYS A 31 -1.95 0.12 1.88
N LEU A 32 -2.51 1.32 1.81
CA LEU A 32 -3.69 1.73 2.57
C LEU A 32 -4.88 1.79 1.63
N ASN A 33 -5.92 1.03 1.93
CA ASN A 33 -7.15 1.00 1.16
C ASN A 33 -8.34 0.62 2.04
N GLN A 34 -9.56 0.98 1.67
CA GLN A 34 -10.75 0.67 2.48
C GLN A 34 -11.00 -0.83 2.63
N LYS A 35 -10.59 -1.63 1.64
CA LYS A 35 -10.63 -3.09 1.68
C LYS A 35 -9.23 -3.64 1.53
N ARG A 36 -8.98 -4.81 2.13
CA ARG A 36 -7.70 -5.51 2.00
C ARG A 36 -7.42 -5.81 0.53
N SER A 37 -6.32 -5.26 0.01
CA SER A 37 -5.83 -5.55 -1.35
C SER A 37 -5.07 -6.88 -1.39
N SER A 38 -5.04 -7.51 -2.56
CA SER A 38 -4.22 -8.71 -2.79
C SER A 38 -2.74 -8.38 -2.73
N THR A 39 -1.97 -9.15 -1.97
CA THR A 39 -0.51 -9.08 -1.92
C THR A 39 0.11 -9.97 -3.01
N PRO A 40 1.05 -9.48 -3.83
CA PRO A 40 1.81 -10.35 -4.73
C PRO A 40 2.75 -11.25 -3.95
N GLU A 41 2.79 -12.53 -4.30
CA GLU A 41 3.59 -13.56 -3.61
C GLU A 41 5.08 -13.18 -3.50
N HIS A 42 5.64 -12.58 -4.56
CA HIS A 42 7.07 -12.24 -4.65
C HIS A 42 7.50 -11.03 -3.81
N ILE A 43 6.56 -10.28 -3.21
CA ILE A 43 6.86 -9.20 -2.24
C ILE A 43 6.11 -9.38 -0.92
N LYS A 44 5.58 -10.58 -0.65
CA LYS A 44 4.71 -10.80 0.52
C LYS A 44 5.38 -10.46 1.85
N ASP A 45 6.68 -10.72 1.96
CA ASP A 45 7.48 -10.45 3.16
C ASP A 45 7.98 -9.00 3.24
N LYS A 46 7.74 -8.20 2.19
CA LYS A 46 8.08 -6.77 2.10
C LYS A 46 6.85 -5.87 2.13
N GLY A 47 5.67 -6.40 2.41
CA GLY A 47 4.41 -5.68 2.25
C GLY A 47 3.67 -5.42 3.57
N ILE A 48 3.27 -4.17 3.79
CA ILE A 48 2.34 -3.76 4.85
C ILE A 48 0.99 -3.42 4.20
N TYR A 49 -0.09 -4.08 4.63
CA TYR A 49 -1.42 -3.88 4.07
C TYR A 49 -2.38 -3.43 5.17
N ILE A 50 -2.83 -2.19 5.05
CA ILE A 50 -3.71 -1.53 6.02
C ILE A 50 -5.10 -1.41 5.38
N ALA A 51 -6.08 -2.05 6.03
CA ALA A 51 -7.48 -1.89 5.68
C ALA A 51 -8.06 -0.79 6.58
N GLY A 52 -8.45 0.34 5.99
CA GLY A 52 -8.96 1.48 6.75
C GLY A 52 -9.35 2.66 5.88
N ASP A 53 -10.04 3.64 6.49
CA ASP A 53 -10.30 4.92 5.85
C ASP A 53 -8.99 5.73 5.72
N LEU A 54 -8.81 6.41 4.59
CA LEU A 54 -7.58 7.14 4.29
C LEU A 54 -7.39 8.32 5.25
N ALA A 55 -8.44 9.11 5.48
CA ALA A 55 -8.34 10.32 6.27
C ALA A 55 -8.14 9.98 7.75
N GLU A 56 -8.87 9.01 8.28
CA GLU A 56 -8.74 8.55 9.66
C GLU A 56 -7.35 7.95 9.92
N THR A 57 -6.90 7.03 9.06
CA THR A 57 -5.60 6.37 9.24
C THR A 57 -4.45 7.38 9.21
N LEU A 58 -4.50 8.38 8.32
CA LEU A 58 -3.46 9.41 8.25
C LEU A 58 -3.49 10.38 9.44
N ARG A 59 -4.68 10.71 9.94
CA ARG A 59 -4.83 11.51 11.17
C ARG A 59 -4.22 10.77 12.36
N ASP A 60 -4.60 9.52 12.57
CA ASP A 60 -4.12 8.71 13.68
C ASP A 60 -2.60 8.48 13.57
N LEU A 61 -2.08 8.27 12.36
CA LEU A 61 -0.63 8.17 12.13
C LEU A 61 0.09 9.46 12.51
N LYS A 62 -0.46 10.62 12.12
CA LYS A 62 0.12 11.93 12.46
C LYS A 62 0.17 12.17 13.96
N GLU A 63 -0.92 11.86 14.67
CA GLU A 63 -1.00 11.99 16.13
C GLU A 63 -0.01 11.05 16.84
N ASN A 64 0.11 9.81 16.36
CA ASN A 64 1.05 8.83 16.90
C ASN A 64 2.52 9.18 16.65
N ILE A 65 2.84 9.89 15.57
CA ILE A 65 4.21 10.37 15.31
C ILE A 65 4.51 11.61 16.17
N ALA A 66 3.59 12.58 16.21
CA ALA A 66 3.76 13.79 17.01
C ALA A 66 3.85 13.49 18.52
N GLY A 67 3.11 12.50 19.00
CA GLY A 67 3.18 12.03 20.39
C GLY A 67 4.46 11.27 20.76
N LYS A 68 5.31 10.92 19.78
CA LYS A 68 6.61 10.25 20.01
C LYS A 68 7.80 11.20 20.02
N GLU A 69 7.61 12.45 19.59
CA GLU A 69 8.65 13.49 19.61
C GLU A 69 8.58 14.38 20.86
N MET A 70 7.67 14.09 21.80
CA MET A 70 7.58 14.73 23.13
C MET A 70 8.12 13.83 24.23
#